data_AF-A0A0E3NNZ3-F1
#
_entry.id   AF-A0A0E3NNZ3-F1
#
_cell.length_a   1.000
_cell.length_b   1.000
_cell.length_c   1.000
_cell.angle_alpha   90.00
_cell.angle_beta   90.00
_cell.angle_gamma   90.00
#
_symmetry.space_group_name_H-M   'P 1'
#
loop_
_entity.id
_entity.type
_entity.pdbx_description
1 polymer ?
#
loop_
_entity_poly.entity_id
_entity_poly.type
_entity_poly.pdbx_seq_one_letter_code
_entity_poly.pdbx_strand_id
1 'polypeptide(L)'
;MIFAEMGHKVTGIDISRKMLKTVEAKAKARRDDVTFGEGDAENPPFEPDTFEPDTFEPDTFDVFINRSLLWTLPYPDTAVTNWKKVLNLWAGISSSASPNVLIWTG
;
A
#
# COMPACT_ATOMS: atom_id res chain seq x y z
N MET A 1 -1.05 11.60 -7.34
CA MET A 1 -0.82 11.03 -5.99
C MET A 1 0.60 11.37 -5.60
N ILE A 2 0.86 12.07 -4.49
CA ILE A 2 2.16 12.74 -4.32
C ILE A 2 3.37 11.80 -4.37
N PHE A 3 3.24 10.55 -3.88
CA PHE A 3 4.32 9.56 -3.95
C PHE A 3 4.55 9.02 -5.37
N ALA A 4 3.48 8.81 -6.14
CA ALA A 4 3.60 8.44 -7.55
C ALA A 4 4.22 9.57 -8.37
N GLU A 5 3.85 10.83 -8.08
CA GLU A 5 4.43 12.02 -8.69
C GLU A 5 5.93 12.19 -8.35
N MET A 6 6.39 11.64 -7.22
CA MET A 6 7.80 11.56 -6.84
C MET A 6 8.53 10.35 -7.45
N GLY A 7 7.87 9.51 -8.25
CA GLY A 7 8.47 8.34 -8.90
C GLY A 7 8.57 7.10 -8.01
N HIS A 8 7.77 7.02 -6.94
CA HIS A 8 7.64 5.81 -6.13
C HIS A 8 6.65 4.82 -6.75
N LYS A 9 6.89 3.52 -6.54
CA LYS A 9 5.89 2.47 -6.80
C LYS A 9 4.84 2.58 -5.70
N VAL A 10 3.57 2.78 -6.08
CA VAL A 10 2.50 2.97 -5.11
C VAL A 10 1.42 1.92 -5.29
N THR A 11 1.03 1.29 -4.18
CA THR A 11 -0.15 0.44 -4.09
C THR A 11 -1.21 1.15 -3.26
N GLY A 12 -2.39 1.34 -3.82
CA GLY A 12 -3.57 1.87 -3.15
C GLY A 12 -4.57 0.77 -2.79
N ILE A 13 -4.99 0.68 -1.53
CA ILE A 13 -6.05 -0.25 -1.12
C ILE A 13 -7.24 0.47 -0.53
N ASP A 14 -8.44 -0.07 -0.77
CA ASP A 14 -9.70 0.38 -0.16
C ASP A 14 -10.75 -0.75 -0.17
N ILE A 15 -11.62 -0.80 0.84
CA ILE A 15 -12.72 -1.77 0.88
C ILE A 15 -13.85 -1.41 -0.10
N SER A 16 -13.95 -0.14 -0.49
CA SER A 16 -14.97 0.38 -1.38
C SER A 16 -14.49 0.37 -2.83
N ARG A 17 -15.03 -0.57 -3.62
CA ARG A 17 -14.86 -0.59 -5.08
C ARG A 17 -15.20 0.74 -5.77
N LYS A 18 -16.15 1.50 -5.21
CA LYS A 18 -16.51 2.82 -5.75
C LYS A 18 -15.37 3.83 -5.56
N MET A 19 -14.70 3.78 -4.41
CA MET A 19 -13.54 4.63 -4.15
C MET A 19 -12.39 4.23 -5.06
N LEU A 20 -12.08 2.93 -5.17
CA LEU A 20 -11.07 2.40 -6.09
C LEU A 20 -11.26 2.91 -7.52
N LYS A 21 -12.47 2.76 -8.11
CA LYS A 21 -12.77 3.28 -9.45
C LYS A 21 -12.54 4.80 -9.57
N THR A 22 -12.83 5.54 -8.52
CA THR A 22 -12.66 7.00 -8.49
C THR A 22 -11.17 7.37 -8.48
N VAL A 23 -10.35 6.68 -7.68
CA VAL A 23 -8.91 6.94 -7.61
C VAL A 23 -8.15 6.41 -8.81
N GLU A 24 -8.56 5.27 -9.37
CA GLU A 24 -8.05 4.73 -10.64
C GLU A 24 -8.25 5.72 -11.79
N ALA A 25 -9.45 6.30 -11.91
CA ALA A 25 -9.73 7.30 -12.93
C ALA A 25 -8.83 8.55 -12.78
N LYS A 26 -8.56 8.98 -11.54
CA LYS A 26 -7.64 10.10 -11.25
C LYS A 26 -6.20 9.76 -11.59
N ALA A 27 -5.73 8.58 -11.23
CA ALA A 27 -4.39 8.10 -11.54
C ALA A 27 -4.19 8.01 -13.07
N LYS A 28 -5.15 7.43 -13.78
CA LYS A 28 -5.14 7.34 -15.26
C LYS A 28 -5.10 8.71 -15.93
N ALA A 29 -5.86 9.69 -15.43
CA ALA A 29 -5.85 11.05 -15.97
C ALA A 29 -4.49 11.75 -15.78
N ARG A 30 -3.77 11.42 -14.71
CA ARG A 30 -2.42 11.95 -14.41
C ARG A 30 -1.28 11.12 -15.01
N ARG A 31 -1.57 9.91 -15.49
CA ARG A 31 -0.57 8.91 -15.90
C ARG A 31 0.34 8.51 -14.74
N ASP A 32 -0.21 8.51 -13.52
CA ASP A 32 0.48 8.02 -12.33
C ASP A 32 0.63 6.49 -12.42
N ASP A 33 1.81 5.96 -12.11
CA ASP A 33 2.06 4.51 -12.02
C ASP A 33 1.66 3.99 -10.63
N VAL A 34 0.43 3.46 -10.54
CA VAL A 34 -0.20 3.06 -9.27
C VAL A 34 -1.00 1.78 -9.47
N THR A 35 -0.77 0.81 -8.60
CA THR A 35 -1.58 -0.42 -8.50
C THR A 35 -2.70 -0.21 -7.49
N PHE A 36 -3.91 -0.69 -7.78
CA PHE A 36 -5.03 -0.63 -6.85
C PHE A 36 -5.57 -2.02 -6.51
N GLY A 37 -5.99 -2.22 -5.27
CA GLY A 37 -6.55 -3.48 -4.78
C GLY A 37 -7.69 -3.27 -3.79
N GLU A 38 -8.65 -4.20 -3.78
CA GLU A 38 -9.68 -4.26 -2.74
C GLU A 38 -9.10 -4.97 -1.51
N GLY A 39 -9.27 -4.40 -0.32
CA GLY A 39 -8.72 -4.97 0.89
C GLY A 39 -9.28 -4.35 2.16
N ASP A 40 -9.18 -5.05 3.28
CA ASP A 40 -9.50 -4.53 4.60
C ASP A 40 -8.28 -3.79 5.16
N ALA A 41 -8.49 -2.60 5.70
CA ALA A 41 -7.43 -1.82 6.29
C ALA A 41 -6.94 -2.41 7.62
N GLU A 42 -7.79 -3.12 8.38
CA GLU A 42 -7.36 -3.79 9.61
C GLU A 42 -6.53 -5.04 9.32
N ASN A 43 -6.81 -5.70 8.20
CA ASN A 43 -6.11 -6.90 7.75
C ASN A 43 -5.78 -6.81 6.25
N PRO A 44 -4.75 -6.03 5.87
CA PRO A 44 -4.36 -5.87 4.47
C PRO A 44 -4.04 -7.22 3.82
N PRO A 45 -4.44 -7.46 2.56
CA PRO A 45 -4.29 -8.74 1.88
C PRO A 45 -2.86 -8.93 1.32
N PHE A 46 -1.83 -8.68 2.12
CA PHE A 46 -0.43 -8.83 1.75
C PHE A 46 0.23 -9.83 2.70
N GLU A 47 0.85 -10.86 2.14
CA GLU A 47 1.61 -11.84 2.91
C GLU A 47 3.10 -11.59 2.70
N PRO A 48 3.91 -11.42 3.78
CA PRO A 48 5.33 -11.13 3.67
C PRO A 48 6.16 -12.28 3.06
N ASP A 49 5.56 -13.44 2.80
CA ASP A 49 6.23 -14.69 2.44
C ASP A 49 5.47 -15.53 1.39
N THR A 50 4.47 -14.97 0.69
CA THR A 50 3.90 -15.65 -0.50
C THR A 50 4.88 -15.57 -1.66
N PHE A 51 5.75 -16.57 -1.69
CA PHE A 51 6.64 -16.86 -2.80
C PHE A 51 5.80 -17.24 -4.03
N GLU A 52 5.42 -16.26 -4.85
CA GLU A 52 5.11 -16.54 -6.25
C GLU A 52 6.43 -16.95 -6.93
N PRO A 53 6.56 -18.18 -7.45
CA PRO A 53 7.83 -18.70 -8.00
C PRO A 53 8.41 -17.85 -9.14
N ASP A 54 7.56 -17.01 -9.72
CA ASP A 54 7.73 -16.14 -10.87
C ASP A 54 8.18 -14.72 -10.46
N THR A 55 7.99 -14.35 -9.18
CA THR A 55 8.13 -12.98 -8.68
C THR A 55 8.92 -12.99 -7.37
N PHE A 56 10.23 -12.72 -7.46
CA PHE A 56 11.13 -12.65 -6.29
C PHE A 56 10.97 -11.34 -5.52
N GLU A 57 9.74 -10.97 -5.15
CA GLU A 57 9.46 -9.83 -4.27
C GLU A 57 8.42 -10.25 -3.24
N PRO A 58 8.77 -10.39 -1.94
CA PRO A 58 7.75 -10.46 -0.90
C PRO A 58 6.93 -9.16 -0.94
N ASP A 59 5.60 -9.25 -0.77
CA ASP A 59 4.68 -8.10 -0.74
C ASP A 59 4.92 -7.26 0.53
N THR A 60 6.05 -6.57 0.52
CA THR A 60 6.57 -5.75 1.60
C THR A 60 6.71 -4.33 1.10
N PHE A 61 6.38 -3.38 1.96
CA PHE A 61 6.37 -1.96 1.69
C PHE A 61 7.39 -1.25 2.55
N ASP A 62 8.06 -0.24 2.01
CA ASP A 62 8.99 0.57 2.79
C ASP A 62 8.24 1.64 3.61
N VAL A 63 7.05 2.03 3.12
CA VAL A 63 6.25 3.11 3.72
C VAL A 63 4.76 2.73 3.71
N PHE A 64 4.10 2.89 4.87
CA PHE A 64 2.65 2.81 5.00
C PHE A 64 2.07 4.19 5.29
N ILE A 65 1.05 4.61 4.57
CA ILE A 65 0.44 5.94 4.70
C ILE A 65 -1.07 5.84 4.83
N ASN A 66 -1.58 6.46 5.89
CA ASN A 66 -2.98 6.79 6.02
C ASN A 66 -3.11 8.22 6.57
N ARG A 67 -4.16 8.94 6.15
CA ARG A 67 -4.44 10.30 6.68
C ARG A 67 -5.52 10.26 7.75
N SER A 68 -6.59 9.51 7.46
CA SER A 68 -7.85 9.59 8.20
C SER A 68 -8.45 8.27 8.65
N LEU A 69 -7.68 7.19 8.49
CA LEU A 69 -8.20 5.84 8.66
C LEU A 69 -8.25 5.43 10.13
N LEU A 70 -7.20 5.72 10.90
CA LEU A 70 -7.00 5.08 12.20
C LEU A 70 -8.15 5.32 13.19
N TRP A 71 -8.81 6.48 13.14
CA TRP A 71 -9.94 6.80 14.03
C TRP A 71 -11.29 6.25 13.56
N THR A 72 -11.36 5.66 12.38
CA THR A 72 -12.58 5.02 11.85
C THR A 72 -12.57 3.51 12.02
N LEU A 73 -11.44 2.93 12.43
CA LEU A 73 -11.28 1.49 12.59
C LEU A 73 -11.85 1.01 13.93
N PRO A 74 -12.60 -0.11 13.94
CA PRO A 74 -13.07 -0.74 15.18
C PRO A 74 -11.93 -1.19 16.12
N TYR A 75 -10.82 -1.68 15.56
CA TYR A 75 -9.66 -2.27 16.24
C TYR A 75 -8.34 -1.64 15.73
N PRO A 76 -8.09 -0.36 16.04
CA PRO A 76 -6.94 0.39 15.51
C PRO A 76 -5.58 -0.18 15.94
N ASP A 77 -5.51 -0.83 17.11
CA ASP A 77 -4.32 -1.52 17.62
C ASP A 77 -3.99 -2.78 16.80
N THR A 78 -5.02 -3.53 16.40
CA THR A 78 -4.90 -4.68 15.52
C THR A 78 -4.42 -4.24 14.14
N ALA A 79 -5.00 -3.15 13.61
CA ALA A 79 -4.60 -2.57 12.33
C ALA A 79 -3.11 -2.20 12.31
N VAL A 80 -2.63 -1.41 13.28
CA VAL A 80 -1.21 -1.02 13.37
C VAL A 80 -0.30 -2.24 13.52
N THR A 81 -0.73 -3.26 14.25
CA THR A 81 0.01 -4.52 14.38
C THR A 81 0.15 -5.25 13.04
N ASN A 82 -0.92 -5.30 12.25
CA ASN A 82 -0.89 -5.92 10.92
C ASN A 82 -0.12 -5.06 9.90
N TRP A 83 -0.20 -3.74 9.96
CA TRP A 83 0.59 -2.85 9.10
C TRP A 83 2.09 -3.04 9.29
N LYS A 84 2.55 -3.28 10.53
CA LYS A 84 3.96 -3.59 10.80
C LYS A 84 4.44 -4.88 10.13
N LYS A 85 3.55 -5.85 9.89
CA LYS A 85 3.91 -7.13 9.25
C LYS A 85 4.16 -6.98 7.76
N VAL A 86 3.48 -6.03 7.11
CA VAL A 86 3.63 -5.76 5.67
C VAL A 86 4.73 -4.73 5.38
N LEU A 87 5.36 -4.17 6.41
CA LEU A 87 6.51 -3.28 6.24
C LEU A 87 7.81 -4.08 6.13
N ASN A 88 8.69 -3.67 5.22
CA ASN A 88 10.05 -4.20 5.14
C ASN A 88 10.86 -3.70 6.35
N LEU A 89 11.25 -4.62 7.25
CA LEU A 89 12.01 -4.31 8.46
C LEU A 89 13.53 -4.43 8.27
N TRP A 90 14.02 -4.66 7.04
CA TRP A 90 15.44 -4.80 6.78
C TRP A 90 16.15 -3.43 6.76
N ALA A 91 17.18 -3.27 7.60
CA ALA A 91 17.87 -1.99 7.83
C ALA A 91 18.77 -1.49 6.67
N GLY A 92 18.81 -2.21 5.56
CA GLY A 92 19.56 -1.83 4.37
C GLY A 92 18.61 -1.35 3.28
N ILE A 93 18.20 -0.08 3.32
CA ILE A 93 17.64 0.56 2.13
C ILE A 93 18.73 0.50 1.06
N SER A 94 18.60 -0.39 0.09
CA SER A 94 19.44 -0.35 -1.10
C SER A 94 19.26 1.03 -1.71
N SER A 95 20.31 1.85 -1.69
CA SER A 95 20.27 3.29 -2.01
C SER A 95 19.91 3.61 -3.46
N SER A 96 19.55 2.61 -4.27
CA SER A 96 19.25 2.74 -5.70
C SER A 96 17.80 2.44 -6.09
N ALA A 97 16.95 1.91 -5.20
CA ALA A 97 15.56 1.57 -5.52
C ALA A 97 14.58 2.60 -4.92
N SER A 98 13.64 3.10 -5.73
CA SER A 98 12.53 3.93 -5.24
C SER A 98 11.68 3.13 -4.24
N PRO A 99 11.37 3.68 -3.04
CA PRO A 99 10.50 3.04 -2.06
C PRO A 99 9.17 2.54 -2.63
N ASN A 100 8.75 1.35 -2.20
CA ASN A 100 7.41 0.81 -2.43
C ASN A 100 6.46 1.32 -1.33
N VAL A 101 5.39 2.02 -1.73
CA VAL A 101 4.50 2.76 -0.82
C VAL A 101 3.11 2.14 -0.81
N LEU A 102 2.62 1.77 0.37
CA LEU A 102 1.22 1.39 0.58
C LEU A 102 0.40 2.59 1.07
N ILE A 103 -0.67 2.91 0.37
CA ILE A 103 -1.60 4.00 0.72
C ILE A 103 -3.01 3.45 0.89
N TRP A 104 -3.69 3.86 1.96
CA TRP A 104 -5.14 3.67 2.08
C TRP A 104 -5.92 4.83 1.47
N THR A 105 -6.87 4.56 0.58
CA THR A 105 -7.65 5.58 -0.15
C THR A 105 -9.07 5.80 0.38
N GLY A 106 -9.21 5.90 1.71
CA GLY A 106 -10.46 6.22 2.41
C GLY A 106 -10.83 7.70 2.38
#